data_AF-A0A6F9A185-F1
#
_entry.id   AF-A0A6F9A185-F1
#
_cell.length_a   1.000
_cell.length_b   1.000
_cell.length_c   1.000
_cell.angle_alpha   90.00
_cell.angle_beta   90.00
_cell.angle_gamma   90.00
#
_symmetry.space_group_name_H-M   'P 1'
#
loop_
_entity.id
_entity.type
_entity.pdbx_description
1 polymer ?
#
loop_
_entity_poly.entity_id
_entity_poly.type
_entity_poly.pdbx_seq_one_letter_code
_entity_poly.pdbx_strand_id
1 'polypeptide(L)'
;MESVVALLLLLLCCLSGAQVHRDGVSVNEIQQFDYEDGESRGSDIQVDKQRAEAAASTHRQQTCQPDIHTVLREMNTMMVEQRVELRHTKTELGAMEARLRASESQVEELKSKVEEQTRRNEAQAVELSSMETRSNITESHVEVLKRHIEDRKVAFSASLGGPAFSGQVGPFNTGTTLVYRHVYTNIGNAYNPTTGIFTAPVKGLYLFRFYVFAWGDDSVPTTTFKNGHQIAMAYARQAAGSVNSSNGVSLLLE
;
A
#
# COMPACT_ATOMS: atom_id res chain seq x y z
N MET A 1 17.32 1.66 63.36
CA MET A 1 16.22 1.10 62.53
C MET A 1 16.48 1.55 61.11
N GLU A 2 16.88 0.63 60.24
CA GLU A 2 17.53 0.94 58.96
C GLU A 2 16.59 0.73 57.78
N SER A 3 16.40 1.77 56.97
CA SER A 3 15.43 1.78 55.87
C SER A 3 16.13 1.61 54.54
N VAL A 4 15.70 0.65 53.71
CA VAL A 4 16.14 0.52 52.31
C VAL A 4 14.91 0.61 51.42
N VAL A 5 14.84 1.67 50.62
CA VAL A 5 13.80 1.89 49.61
C VAL A 5 14.54 2.05 48.28
N ALA A 6 14.44 1.09 47.37
CA ALA A 6 15.03 1.22 46.03
C ALA A 6 13.95 1.55 45.01
N LEU A 7 14.07 2.72 44.37
CA LEU A 7 13.20 3.17 43.30
C LEU A 7 14.00 3.45 42.01
N LEU A 8 13.37 3.09 40.90
CA LEU A 8 13.66 3.41 39.50
C LEU A 8 14.72 2.55 38.78
N LEU A 9 14.25 1.61 37.95
CA LEU A 9 15.02 0.96 36.89
C LEU A 9 14.62 1.60 35.54
N LEU A 10 15.54 2.25 34.83
CA LEU A 10 15.32 2.73 33.46
C LEU A 10 16.26 2.00 32.50
N LEU A 11 15.69 1.08 31.71
CA LEU A 11 16.37 0.40 30.62
C LEU A 11 16.08 1.16 29.32
N LEU A 12 16.99 2.07 28.96
CA LEU A 12 17.06 2.64 27.61
C LEU A 12 17.77 1.63 26.71
N CYS A 13 17.01 0.77 26.04
CA CYS A 13 17.46 0.08 24.84
C CYS A 13 17.29 1.01 23.64
N CYS A 14 18.28 1.88 23.42
CA CYS A 14 18.36 2.63 22.16
C CYS A 14 18.93 1.72 21.07
N LEU A 15 18.06 0.94 20.43
CA LEU A 15 18.18 0.55 19.02
C LEU A 15 16.78 0.60 18.40
N SER A 16 16.15 1.78 18.45
CA SER A 16 15.15 2.14 17.47
C SER A 16 15.81 3.15 16.54
N GLY A 17 16.04 2.74 15.29
CA GLY A 17 16.29 3.71 14.22
C GLY A 17 15.21 4.78 14.32
N ALA A 18 15.64 6.03 14.36
CA ALA A 18 14.75 7.17 14.27
C ALA A 18 14.07 7.13 12.89
N GLN A 19 12.96 6.41 12.75
CA GLN A 19 11.89 6.87 11.88
C GLN A 19 11.16 7.94 12.67
N VAL A 20 11.67 9.17 12.56
CA VAL A 20 10.78 10.33 12.62
C VAL A 20 9.81 10.12 11.46
N HIS A 21 8.66 9.55 11.79
CA HIS A 21 7.46 9.66 10.99
C HIS A 21 7.11 11.15 10.94
N ARG A 22 7.75 11.86 10.02
CA ARG A 22 7.15 13.04 9.41
C ARG A 22 5.99 12.47 8.62
N ASP A 23 4.79 12.67 9.11
CA ASP A 23 3.66 13.14 8.32
C ASP A 23 2.59 13.63 9.29
N GLY A 24 2.79 14.85 9.77
CA GLY A 24 1.67 15.69 10.15
C GLY A 24 1.15 16.36 8.89
N VAL A 25 0.05 15.84 8.32
CA VAL A 25 -0.91 16.67 7.60
C VAL A 25 -2.31 16.22 8.01
N SER A 26 -2.98 17.07 8.77
CA SER A 26 -4.42 17.07 8.94
C SER A 26 -5.07 17.28 7.57
N VAL A 27 -5.78 16.27 7.06
CA VAL A 27 -6.52 16.40 5.81
C VAL A 27 -7.93 16.86 6.13
N ASN A 28 -8.19 18.14 5.88
CA ASN A 28 -9.55 18.66 5.71
C ASN A 28 -10.02 18.23 4.32
N GLU A 29 -11.13 17.49 4.28
CA GLU A 29 -11.79 17.00 3.08
C GLU A 29 -12.21 18.15 2.15
N ILE A 30 -11.79 18.09 0.89
CA ILE A 30 -12.41 18.81 -0.23
C ILE A 30 -12.89 17.75 -1.21
N GLN A 31 -14.18 17.74 -1.46
CA GLN A 31 -14.85 16.85 -2.41
C GLN A 31 -15.31 17.70 -3.60
N GLN A 32 -14.82 17.35 -4.79
CA GLN A 32 -15.23 17.93 -6.05
C GLN A 32 -15.93 16.83 -6.87
N PHE A 33 -17.15 17.10 -7.30
CA PHE A 33 -17.95 16.28 -8.21
C PHE A 33 -18.08 17.06 -9.53
N ASP A 34 -17.54 16.50 -10.61
CA ASP A 34 -17.81 16.96 -11.96
C ASP A 34 -18.68 15.90 -12.66
N TYR A 35 -19.88 16.32 -13.09
CA TYR A 35 -20.83 15.52 -13.85
C TYR A 35 -20.60 15.76 -15.35
N GLU A 36 -20.50 14.68 -16.12
CA GLU A 36 -20.65 14.66 -17.57
C GLU A 36 -22.12 14.81 -17.95
N ASP A 37 -22.42 15.62 -18.97
CA ASP A 37 -23.46 15.30 -19.97
C ASP A 37 -23.35 16.25 -21.17
N GLY A 38 -23.79 15.80 -22.35
CA GLY A 38 -24.12 16.70 -23.46
C GLY A 38 -23.56 16.32 -24.83
N GLU A 39 -24.06 15.21 -25.36
CA GLU A 39 -23.98 14.81 -26.76
C GLU A 39 -24.73 15.79 -27.69
N SER A 40 -24.23 15.96 -28.93
CA SER A 40 -24.98 16.14 -30.20
C SER A 40 -24.34 17.17 -31.15
N ARG A 41 -23.76 16.67 -32.24
CA ARG A 41 -23.41 17.41 -33.47
C ARG A 41 -24.32 16.92 -34.59
N GLY A 42 -25.37 17.69 -34.90
CA GLY A 42 -26.14 17.58 -36.14
C GLY A 42 -25.83 18.76 -37.05
N SER A 43 -25.29 18.48 -38.23
CA SER A 43 -24.94 19.47 -39.26
C SER A 43 -26.00 19.49 -40.37
N ASP A 44 -26.78 20.57 -40.45
CA ASP A 44 -27.62 20.90 -41.60
C ASP A 44 -26.89 21.87 -42.53
N ILE A 45 -26.62 21.45 -43.77
CA ILE A 45 -26.38 22.36 -44.91
C ILE A 45 -27.11 21.78 -46.12
N GLN A 46 -28.33 22.27 -46.36
CA GLN A 46 -28.98 22.24 -47.67
C GLN A 46 -28.61 23.54 -48.41
N VAL A 47 -28.14 23.42 -49.66
CA VAL A 47 -27.98 24.54 -50.59
C VAL A 47 -28.91 24.33 -51.77
N ASP A 48 -29.71 25.36 -52.02
CA ASP A 48 -30.66 25.56 -53.09
C ASP A 48 -30.12 25.29 -54.50
N LYS A 49 -31.01 24.80 -55.38
CA LYS A 49 -30.91 25.03 -56.82
C LYS A 49 -32.24 25.45 -57.42
N GLN A 50 -32.43 26.77 -57.44
CA GLN A 50 -32.84 27.61 -58.57
C GLN A 50 -33.91 27.11 -59.57
N ARG A 51 -34.94 27.97 -59.65
CA ARG A 51 -35.35 28.75 -60.85
C ARG A 51 -36.62 28.29 -61.59
N ALA A 52 -37.63 29.14 -61.45
CA ALA A 52 -38.81 29.25 -62.30
C ALA A 52 -38.59 30.27 -63.44
N GLU A 53 -39.59 30.33 -64.32
CA GLU A 53 -39.81 31.15 -65.54
C GLU A 53 -39.52 30.41 -66.86
N ALA A 54 -40.41 30.38 -67.87
CA ALA A 54 -41.56 31.23 -68.18
C ALA A 54 -42.63 30.47 -68.96
N ALA A 55 -43.88 30.93 -68.83
CA ALA A 55 -44.97 30.59 -69.73
C ALA A 55 -44.74 31.22 -71.11
N ALA A 56 -44.85 30.42 -72.17
CA ALA A 56 -45.02 30.92 -73.54
C ALA A 56 -46.49 30.76 -73.95
N SER A 57 -47.03 31.81 -74.57
CA SER A 57 -48.36 31.87 -75.15
C SER A 57 -48.54 30.94 -76.35
N THR A 58 -49.66 30.23 -76.34
CA THR A 58 -50.47 29.68 -77.43
C THR A 58 -50.08 29.98 -78.89
N HIS A 59 -49.85 28.92 -79.67
CA HIS A 59 -50.42 28.77 -81.01
C HIS A 59 -50.77 27.29 -81.31
N ARG A 60 -51.78 27.11 -82.17
CA ARG A 60 -52.63 25.93 -82.40
C ARG A 60 -51.98 24.78 -83.17
N GLN A 61 -52.61 23.61 -82.97
CA GLN A 61 -52.71 22.42 -83.85
C GLN A 61 -51.40 21.62 -83.99
N GLN A 62 -51.39 20.30 -83.82
CA GLN A 62 -52.20 19.33 -84.54
C GLN A 62 -52.06 17.95 -83.87
N THR A 63 -53.17 17.29 -83.55
CA THR A 63 -53.18 15.86 -83.24
C THR A 63 -52.93 15.08 -84.52
N CYS A 64 -51.71 14.60 -84.70
CA CYS A 64 -51.35 13.56 -85.66
C CYS A 64 -50.62 12.46 -84.89
N GLN A 65 -50.89 11.19 -85.21
CA GLN A 65 -50.05 10.10 -84.72
C GLN A 65 -48.58 10.37 -85.05
N PRO A 66 -47.63 10.03 -84.16
CA PRO A 66 -46.22 10.32 -84.35
C PRO A 66 -45.69 9.62 -85.60
N ASP A 67 -44.98 10.37 -86.44
CA ASP A 67 -44.30 9.88 -87.63
C ASP A 67 -43.26 8.79 -87.26
N ILE A 68 -43.04 7.80 -88.13
CA ILE A 68 -42.15 6.64 -87.89
C ILE A 68 -40.74 7.13 -87.55
N HIS A 69 -40.30 8.24 -88.14
CA HIS A 69 -39.01 8.85 -87.86
C HIS A 69 -38.90 9.44 -86.45
N THR A 70 -40.01 9.87 -85.84
CA THR A 70 -40.05 10.37 -84.46
C THR A 70 -39.88 9.23 -83.46
N VAL A 71 -40.63 8.13 -83.64
CA VAL A 71 -40.53 6.94 -82.79
C VAL A 71 -39.13 6.31 -82.88
N LEU A 72 -38.56 6.22 -84.09
CA LEU A 72 -37.22 5.67 -84.28
C LEU A 72 -36.14 6.53 -83.61
N ARG A 73 -36.33 7.86 -83.60
CA ARG A 73 -35.44 8.79 -82.91
C ARG A 73 -35.54 8.61 -81.39
N GLU A 74 -36.75 8.53 -80.85
CA GLU A 74 -36.99 8.29 -79.42
C GLU A 74 -36.41 6.95 -78.95
N MET A 75 -36.57 5.89 -79.73
CA MET A 75 -35.98 4.58 -79.44
C MET A 75 -34.43 4.62 -79.49
N ASN A 76 -33.86 5.39 -80.42
CA ASN A 76 -32.42 5.65 -80.43
C ASN A 76 -31.95 6.43 -79.20
N THR A 77 -32.70 7.45 -78.77
CA THR A 77 -32.40 8.20 -77.55
C THR A 77 -32.44 7.29 -76.32
N MET A 78 -33.51 6.49 -76.14
CA MET A 78 -33.62 5.55 -75.03
C MET A 78 -32.53 4.46 -75.04
N MET A 79 -32.15 3.93 -76.21
CA MET A 79 -31.04 2.98 -76.30
C MET A 79 -29.71 3.60 -75.89
N VAL A 80 -29.49 4.87 -76.24
CA VAL A 80 -28.29 5.60 -75.80
C VAL A 80 -28.32 5.82 -74.29
N GLU A 81 -29.46 6.22 -73.73
CA GLU A 81 -29.67 6.39 -72.28
C GLU A 81 -29.43 5.06 -71.53
N GLN A 82 -30.05 3.96 -71.96
CA GLN A 82 -29.80 2.64 -71.36
C GLN A 82 -28.34 2.21 -71.43
N ARG A 83 -27.63 2.52 -72.53
CA ARG A 83 -26.18 2.23 -72.63
C ARG A 83 -25.36 3.05 -71.65
N VAL A 84 -25.76 4.28 -71.37
CA VAL A 84 -25.12 5.13 -70.36
C VAL A 84 -25.39 4.57 -68.96
N GLU A 85 -26.64 4.20 -68.63
CA GLU A 85 -26.99 3.58 -67.35
C GLU A 85 -26.27 2.25 -67.12
N LEU A 86 -26.19 1.39 -68.15
CA LEU A 86 -25.43 0.13 -68.06
C LEU A 86 -23.94 0.37 -67.81
N ARG A 87 -23.35 1.42 -68.40
CA ARG A 87 -21.96 1.79 -68.13
C ARG A 87 -21.79 2.33 -66.71
N HIS A 88 -22.75 3.10 -66.23
CA HIS A 88 -22.75 3.65 -64.87
C HIS A 88 -22.82 2.52 -63.83
N THR A 89 -23.83 1.66 -63.91
CA THR A 89 -24.03 0.51 -63.02
C THR A 89 -22.84 -0.47 -63.04
N LYS A 90 -22.23 -0.71 -64.21
CA LYS A 90 -20.99 -1.51 -64.31
C LYS A 90 -19.83 -0.87 -63.55
N THR A 91 -19.70 0.46 -63.59
CA THR A 91 -18.64 1.18 -62.89
C THR A 91 -18.89 1.16 -61.38
N GLU A 92 -20.14 1.35 -60.95
CA GLU A 92 -20.52 1.25 -59.54
C GLU A 92 -20.29 -0.15 -58.96
N LEU A 93 -20.61 -1.20 -59.72
CA LEU A 93 -20.36 -2.59 -59.30
C LEU A 93 -18.87 -2.87 -59.12
N GLY A 94 -18.01 -2.36 -60.01
CA GLY A 94 -16.56 -2.46 -59.87
C GLY A 94 -16.02 -1.69 -58.65
N ALA A 95 -16.56 -0.50 -58.37
CA ALA A 95 -16.20 0.26 -57.18
C ALA A 95 -16.65 -0.46 -55.88
N MET A 96 -17.83 -1.09 -55.90
CA MET A 96 -18.35 -1.87 -54.78
C MET A 96 -17.53 -3.15 -54.54
N GLU A 97 -17.13 -3.86 -55.59
CA GLU A 97 -16.24 -5.03 -55.49
C GLU A 97 -14.86 -4.66 -54.92
N ALA A 98 -14.29 -3.53 -55.33
CA ALA A 98 -13.04 -3.02 -54.78
C ALA A 98 -13.16 -2.69 -53.28
N ARG A 99 -14.29 -2.08 -52.87
CA ARG A 99 -14.58 -1.81 -51.45
C ARG A 99 -14.77 -3.09 -50.65
N LEU A 100 -15.42 -4.10 -51.21
CA LEU A 100 -15.60 -5.41 -50.56
C LEU A 100 -14.25 -6.07 -50.29
N ARG A 101 -13.38 -6.14 -51.30
CA ARG A 101 -12.02 -6.69 -51.14
C ARG A 101 -11.20 -5.93 -50.09
N ALA A 102 -11.30 -4.60 -50.07
CA ALA A 102 -10.63 -3.78 -49.06
C ALA A 102 -11.17 -4.08 -47.64
N SER A 103 -12.49 -4.24 -47.49
CA SER A 103 -13.12 -4.59 -46.22
C SER A 103 -12.74 -6.00 -45.77
N GLU A 104 -12.71 -6.99 -46.66
CA GLU A 104 -12.29 -8.36 -46.36
C GLU A 104 -10.84 -8.39 -45.85
N SER A 105 -9.95 -7.63 -46.49
CA SER A 105 -8.56 -7.44 -46.04
C SER A 105 -8.47 -6.85 -44.64
N GLN A 106 -9.30 -5.85 -44.31
CA GLN A 106 -9.35 -5.25 -42.97
C GLN A 106 -9.89 -6.22 -41.92
N VAL A 107 -10.88 -7.05 -42.26
CA VAL A 107 -11.44 -8.06 -41.35
C VAL A 107 -10.40 -9.11 -41.00
N GLU A 108 -9.61 -9.58 -41.96
CA GLU A 108 -8.56 -10.57 -41.69
C GLU A 108 -7.41 -9.96 -40.85
N GLU A 109 -7.05 -8.70 -41.11
CA GLU A 109 -6.08 -7.99 -40.27
C GLU A 109 -6.59 -7.83 -38.83
N LEU A 110 -7.84 -7.39 -38.65
CA LEU A 110 -8.46 -7.24 -37.33
C LEU A 110 -8.53 -8.57 -36.58
N LYS A 111 -8.89 -9.65 -37.28
CA LYS A 111 -8.93 -11.00 -36.70
C LYS A 111 -7.55 -11.42 -36.18
N SER A 112 -6.49 -11.21 -36.96
CA SER A 112 -5.12 -11.52 -36.52
C SER A 112 -4.71 -10.72 -35.27
N LYS A 113 -5.11 -9.45 -35.19
CA LYS A 113 -4.85 -8.59 -34.01
C LYS A 113 -5.61 -9.07 -32.77
N VAL A 114 -6.86 -9.52 -32.94
CA VAL A 114 -7.68 -10.07 -31.84
C VAL A 114 -7.05 -11.36 -31.30
N GLU A 115 -6.59 -12.26 -32.17
CA GLU A 115 -5.91 -13.49 -31.76
C GLU A 115 -4.60 -13.23 -31.01
N GLU A 116 -3.78 -12.28 -31.50
CA GLU A 116 -2.56 -11.85 -30.80
C GLU A 116 -2.88 -11.22 -29.44
N GLN A 117 -3.88 -10.35 -29.37
CA GLN A 117 -4.27 -9.71 -28.12
C GLN A 117 -4.81 -10.74 -27.12
N THR A 118 -5.56 -11.74 -27.58
CA THR A 118 -6.07 -12.84 -26.75
C THR A 118 -4.90 -13.61 -26.14
N ARG A 119 -3.90 -13.99 -26.94
CA ARG A 119 -2.69 -14.66 -26.43
C ARG A 119 -1.92 -13.82 -25.42
N ARG A 120 -1.81 -12.50 -25.63
CA ARG A 120 -1.16 -11.60 -24.66
C ARG A 120 -1.94 -11.53 -23.34
N ASN A 121 -3.27 -11.45 -23.41
CA ASN A 121 -4.11 -11.41 -22.23
C ASN A 121 -3.99 -12.72 -21.42
N GLU A 122 -3.95 -13.87 -22.09
CA GLU A 122 -3.72 -15.17 -21.44
C GLU A 122 -2.34 -15.26 -20.77
N ALA A 123 -1.28 -14.83 -21.45
CA ALA A 123 0.07 -14.79 -20.89
C ALA A 123 0.16 -13.85 -19.67
N GLN A 124 -0.49 -12.68 -19.74
CA GLN A 124 -0.59 -11.75 -18.62
C GLN A 124 -1.36 -12.33 -17.43
N ALA A 125 -2.44 -13.10 -17.68
CA ALA A 125 -3.20 -13.75 -16.61
C ALA A 125 -2.34 -14.78 -15.83
N VAL A 126 -1.50 -15.54 -16.54
CA VAL A 126 -0.55 -16.47 -15.91
C VAL A 126 0.50 -15.72 -15.08
N GLU A 127 1.06 -14.65 -15.63
CA GLU A 127 2.05 -13.82 -14.92
C GLU A 127 1.45 -13.17 -13.66
N LEU A 128 0.21 -12.66 -13.75
CA LEU A 128 -0.50 -12.10 -12.60
C LEU A 128 -0.73 -13.14 -11.51
N SER A 129 -1.13 -14.36 -11.87
CA SER A 129 -1.30 -15.45 -10.89
C SER A 129 0.03 -15.84 -10.22
N SER A 130 1.12 -15.91 -11.00
CA SER A 130 2.48 -16.13 -10.47
C SER A 130 2.91 -14.99 -9.52
N MET A 131 2.64 -13.74 -9.88
CA MET A 131 2.96 -12.58 -9.05
C MET A 131 2.13 -12.56 -7.76
N GLU A 132 0.85 -12.91 -7.82
CA GLU A 132 -0.03 -13.03 -6.65
C GLU A 132 0.49 -14.07 -5.66
N THR A 133 0.85 -15.27 -6.13
CA THR A 133 1.40 -16.31 -5.25
C THR A 133 2.70 -15.86 -4.58
N ARG A 134 3.60 -15.22 -5.33
CA ARG A 134 4.85 -14.64 -4.78
C ARG A 134 4.57 -13.53 -3.76
N SER A 135 3.57 -12.69 -4.02
CA SER A 135 3.16 -11.62 -3.10
C SER A 135 2.67 -12.21 -1.78
N ASN A 136 1.76 -13.18 -1.83
CA ASN A 136 1.20 -13.85 -0.65
C ASN A 136 2.30 -14.55 0.18
N ILE A 137 3.25 -15.21 -0.48
CA ILE A 137 4.41 -15.82 0.18
C ILE A 137 5.27 -14.75 0.86
N THR A 138 5.58 -13.67 0.15
CA THR A 138 6.41 -12.58 0.68
C THR A 138 5.75 -11.91 1.88
N GLU A 139 4.45 -11.66 1.81
CA GLU A 139 3.66 -11.11 2.91
C GLU A 139 3.71 -12.03 4.14
N SER A 140 3.50 -13.33 3.96
CA SER A 140 3.63 -14.31 5.03
C SER A 140 5.03 -14.30 5.67
N HIS A 141 6.10 -14.25 4.87
CA HIS A 141 7.47 -14.14 5.39
C HIS A 141 7.69 -12.86 6.20
N VAL A 142 7.14 -11.72 5.74
CA VAL A 142 7.22 -10.45 6.46
C VAL A 142 6.51 -10.53 7.81
N GLU A 143 5.33 -11.15 7.88
CA GLU A 143 4.62 -11.34 9.15
C GLU A 143 5.42 -12.20 10.13
N VAL A 144 5.98 -13.33 9.65
CA VAL A 144 6.80 -14.21 10.48
C VAL A 144 8.05 -13.49 11.00
N LEU A 145 8.70 -12.68 10.17
CA LEU A 145 9.86 -11.88 10.58
C LEU A 145 9.49 -10.81 11.60
N LYS A 146 8.34 -10.13 11.41
CA LYS A 146 7.82 -9.15 12.39
C LYS A 146 7.60 -9.79 13.75
N ARG A 147 6.95 -10.97 13.80
CA ARG A 147 6.76 -11.72 15.05
C ARG A 147 8.09 -12.11 15.69
N HIS A 148 9.04 -12.64 14.91
CA HIS A 148 10.38 -12.96 15.44
C HIS A 148 11.11 -11.75 16.02
N ILE A 149 10.96 -10.57 15.43
CA ILE A 149 11.55 -9.34 15.96
C ILE A 149 10.87 -8.94 17.27
N GLU A 150 9.54 -9.05 17.35
CA GLU A 150 8.78 -8.77 18.57
C GLU A 150 9.14 -9.71 19.72
N ASP A 151 9.24 -11.01 19.45
CA ASP A 151 9.60 -12.03 20.45
C ASP A 151 11.04 -11.88 20.98
N ARG A 152 11.90 -11.20 20.22
CA ARG A 152 13.29 -10.89 20.61
C ARG A 152 13.43 -9.58 21.39
N LYS A 153 12.38 -8.76 21.49
CA LYS A 153 12.43 -7.55 22.33
C LYS A 153 12.43 -7.97 23.78
N VAL A 154 13.41 -7.49 24.53
CA VAL A 154 13.55 -7.77 25.97
C VAL A 154 13.88 -6.49 26.69
N ALA A 155 13.07 -6.13 27.68
CA ALA A 155 13.34 -5.01 28.55
C ALA A 155 12.54 -5.18 29.85
N PHE A 156 13.14 -4.84 30.99
CA PHE A 156 12.41 -4.82 32.26
C PHE A 156 12.74 -3.58 33.07
N SER A 157 11.78 -3.18 33.89
CA SER A 157 11.90 -2.11 34.87
C SER A 157 11.06 -2.48 36.09
N ALA A 158 11.67 -2.41 37.26
CA ALA A 158 11.03 -2.73 38.52
C ALA A 158 11.60 -1.90 39.68
N SER A 159 10.88 -1.86 40.79
CA SER A 159 11.30 -1.29 42.08
C SER A 159 10.99 -2.28 43.21
N LEU A 160 11.63 -2.10 44.36
CA LEU A 160 11.38 -2.95 45.54
C LEU A 160 9.91 -2.88 45.98
N GLY A 161 9.29 -1.70 45.84
CA GLY A 161 7.87 -1.49 46.03
C GLY A 161 7.34 -0.33 45.19
N GLY A 162 6.01 -0.23 45.09
CA GLY A 162 5.35 0.84 44.34
C GLY A 162 5.39 2.19 45.07
N PRO A 163 4.74 3.23 44.54
CA PRO A 163 4.77 4.59 45.09
C PRO A 163 4.33 4.73 46.56
N ALA A 164 3.48 3.81 47.03
CA ALA A 164 2.99 3.77 48.41
C ALA A 164 3.83 2.90 49.36
N PHE A 165 4.96 2.35 48.88
CA PHE A 165 5.81 1.49 49.69
C PHE A 165 6.58 2.32 50.73
N SER A 166 6.28 2.08 52.01
CA SER A 166 6.96 2.68 53.16
C SER A 166 7.76 1.66 54.00
N GLY A 167 7.91 0.43 53.49
CA GLY A 167 8.57 -0.67 54.19
C GLY A 167 10.09 -0.66 54.05
N GLN A 168 10.76 -1.52 54.83
CA GLN A 168 12.20 -1.76 54.76
C GLN A 168 12.43 -3.16 54.20
N VAL A 169 13.30 -3.32 53.20
CA VAL A 169 13.65 -4.62 52.61
C VAL A 169 15.02 -5.08 53.12
N GLY A 170 15.32 -4.82 54.40
CA GLY A 170 16.61 -5.09 55.03
C GLY A 170 16.65 -4.56 56.46
N PRO A 171 17.79 -4.66 57.17
CA PRO A 171 19.06 -5.22 56.72
C PRO A 171 19.04 -6.76 56.64
N PHE A 172 19.94 -7.34 55.85
CA PHE A 172 20.14 -8.79 55.79
C PHE A 172 21.50 -9.15 56.38
N ASN A 173 21.54 -10.20 57.21
CA ASN A 173 22.76 -10.74 57.80
C ASN A 173 23.45 -11.79 56.92
N THR A 174 22.82 -12.19 55.82
CA THR A 174 23.33 -13.14 54.83
C THR A 174 23.11 -12.60 53.42
N GLY A 175 23.81 -13.18 52.43
CA GLY A 175 23.55 -12.87 51.03
C GLY A 175 22.09 -13.19 50.65
N THR A 176 21.30 -12.15 50.38
CA THR A 176 19.87 -12.26 50.06
C THR A 176 19.61 -11.65 48.70
N THR A 177 18.90 -12.37 47.84
CA THR A 177 18.44 -11.83 46.55
C THR A 177 17.35 -10.79 46.78
N LEU A 178 17.58 -9.57 46.30
CA LEU A 178 16.57 -8.51 46.31
C LEU A 178 15.50 -8.79 45.25
N VAL A 179 14.26 -8.93 45.70
CA VAL A 179 13.11 -9.15 44.82
C VAL A 179 12.39 -7.82 44.58
N TYR A 180 12.49 -7.30 43.36
CA TYR A 180 11.83 -6.05 42.94
C TYR A 180 10.40 -6.36 42.50
N ARG A 181 9.48 -6.39 43.46
CA ARG A 181 8.12 -6.91 43.26
C ARG A 181 7.24 -6.00 42.42
N HIS A 182 7.53 -4.69 42.38
CA HIS A 182 6.74 -3.75 41.61
C HIS A 182 7.34 -3.57 40.22
N VAL A 183 6.69 -4.13 39.20
CA VAL A 183 7.16 -4.14 37.81
C VAL A 183 6.46 -3.05 37.01
N TYR A 184 7.23 -2.14 36.43
CA TYR A 184 6.75 -1.11 35.49
C TYR A 184 6.71 -1.63 34.05
N THR A 185 7.68 -2.47 33.67
CA THR A 185 7.79 -3.03 32.31
C THR A 185 8.46 -4.39 32.40
N ASN A 186 8.01 -5.35 31.58
CA ASN A 186 8.62 -6.68 31.47
C ASN A 186 8.41 -7.27 30.07
N ILE A 187 8.90 -6.55 29.06
CA ILE A 187 8.85 -6.97 27.66
C ILE A 187 9.70 -8.24 27.52
N GLY A 188 9.12 -9.28 26.92
CA GLY A 188 9.73 -10.61 26.81
C GLY A 188 9.64 -11.46 28.08
N ASN A 189 8.99 -10.98 29.16
CA ASN A 189 8.79 -11.69 30.43
C ASN A 189 10.06 -12.31 31.03
N ALA A 190 11.22 -11.72 30.75
CA ALA A 190 12.52 -12.24 31.15
C ALA A 190 12.85 -11.99 32.63
N TYR A 191 12.16 -11.05 33.29
CA TYR A 191 12.28 -10.81 34.73
C TYR A 191 11.18 -11.54 35.50
N ASN A 192 11.54 -12.31 36.53
CA ASN A 192 10.59 -12.97 37.42
C ASN A 192 10.40 -12.15 38.71
N PRO A 193 9.25 -11.48 38.93
CA PRO A 193 9.00 -10.66 40.11
C PRO A 193 8.78 -11.46 41.40
N THR A 194 8.68 -12.79 41.31
CA THR A 194 8.59 -13.67 42.47
C THR A 194 9.97 -14.01 43.02
N THR A 195 10.94 -14.24 42.14
CA THR A 195 12.31 -14.65 42.51
C THR A 195 13.32 -13.52 42.49
N GLY A 196 13.03 -12.42 41.79
CA GLY A 196 13.96 -11.32 41.58
C GLY A 196 15.00 -11.59 40.48
N ILE A 197 14.86 -12.69 39.73
CA ILE A 197 15.86 -13.17 38.77
C ILE A 197 15.46 -12.75 37.36
N PHE A 198 16.44 -12.22 36.63
CA PHE A 198 16.36 -12.07 35.18
C PHE A 198 17.00 -13.28 34.49
N THR A 199 16.31 -13.85 33.50
CA THR A 199 16.82 -14.93 32.66
C THR A 199 16.84 -14.47 31.21
N ALA A 200 18.02 -14.48 30.59
CA ALA A 200 18.16 -14.09 29.19
C ALA A 200 17.40 -15.09 28.30
N PRO A 201 16.38 -14.66 27.54
CA PRO A 201 15.61 -15.57 26.68
C PRO A 201 16.35 -15.92 25.39
N VAL A 202 17.30 -15.07 24.98
CA VAL A 202 18.14 -15.25 23.79
C VAL A 202 19.56 -14.76 24.05
N LYS A 203 20.52 -15.30 23.32
CA LYS A 203 21.90 -14.81 23.37
C LYS A 203 21.98 -13.36 22.89
N GLY A 204 22.59 -12.49 23.70
CA GLY A 204 22.65 -11.07 23.37
C GLY A 204 23.38 -10.23 24.40
N LEU A 205 23.62 -8.96 24.06
CA LEU A 205 24.17 -7.97 24.97
C LEU A 205 23.05 -7.34 25.79
N TYR A 206 23.12 -7.48 27.11
CA TYR A 206 22.15 -6.96 28.06
C TYR A 206 22.77 -5.88 28.92
N LEU A 207 22.05 -4.79 29.12
CA LEU A 207 22.45 -3.68 29.97
C LEU A 207 21.68 -3.75 31.29
N PHE A 208 22.41 -3.83 32.39
CA PHE A 208 21.85 -3.74 33.73
C PHE A 208 22.26 -2.41 34.34
N ARG A 209 21.30 -1.69 34.91
CA ARG A 209 21.52 -0.52 35.76
C ARG A 209 20.74 -0.73 37.02
N PHE A 210 21.29 -0.35 38.16
CA PHE A 210 20.60 -0.46 39.43
C PHE A 210 20.97 0.71 40.33
N TYR A 211 19.99 1.14 41.10
CA TYR A 211 20.04 2.29 41.98
C TYR A 211 19.55 1.85 43.34
N VAL A 212 20.27 2.27 44.38
CA VAL A 212 20.05 1.85 45.75
C VAL A 212 19.99 3.09 46.59
N PHE A 213 18.90 3.23 47.33
CA PHE A 213 18.79 4.20 48.40
C PHE A 213 18.66 3.46 49.72
N ALA A 214 19.43 3.90 50.69
CA ALA A 214 19.40 3.40 52.05
C ALA A 214 19.45 4.57 53.05
N TRP A 215 18.98 4.31 54.26
CA TRP A 215 18.92 5.24 55.36
C TRP A 215 19.34 4.53 56.65
N GLY A 216 20.39 5.02 57.30
CA GLY A 216 20.93 4.40 58.52
C GLY A 216 22.38 4.78 58.80
N ASP A 217 22.95 4.10 59.80
CA ASP A 217 24.30 4.35 60.33
C ASP A 217 25.26 3.21 59.93
N ASP A 218 25.39 2.89 58.64
CA ASP A 218 26.55 2.18 58.04
C ASP A 218 26.36 1.96 56.53
N SER A 219 27.37 1.36 55.88
CA SER A 219 27.34 1.07 54.44
C SER A 219 26.34 -0.02 54.04
N VAL A 220 25.57 0.21 52.97
CA VAL A 220 24.74 -0.83 52.33
C VAL A 220 25.37 -1.22 50.97
N PRO A 221 26.32 -2.18 50.93
CA PRO A 221 26.80 -2.73 49.66
C PRO A 221 25.65 -3.46 48.96
N THR A 222 25.36 -3.08 47.72
CA THR A 222 24.49 -3.88 46.84
C THR A 222 25.32 -4.44 45.70
N THR A 223 25.35 -5.76 45.61
CA THR A 223 26.14 -6.50 44.64
C THR A 223 25.22 -7.19 43.64
N THR A 224 25.57 -7.09 42.37
CA THR A 224 24.89 -7.79 41.28
C THR A 224 25.65 -9.07 40.98
N PHE A 225 24.93 -10.16 40.77
CA PHE A 225 25.49 -11.48 40.50
C PHE A 225 25.05 -12.00 39.12
N LYS A 226 25.94 -12.70 38.43
CA LYS A 226 25.65 -13.55 37.26
C LYS A 226 25.99 -14.99 37.64
N ASN A 227 25.00 -15.89 37.64
CA ASN A 227 25.19 -17.31 37.93
C ASN A 227 26.05 -17.56 39.19
N GLY A 228 25.75 -16.86 40.29
CA GLY A 228 26.47 -16.97 41.56
C GLY A 228 27.80 -16.18 41.66
N HIS A 229 28.26 -15.55 40.58
CA HIS A 229 29.49 -14.75 40.57
C HIS A 229 29.18 -13.25 40.62
N GLN A 230 29.85 -12.51 41.51
CA GLN A 230 29.70 -11.07 41.61
C GLN A 230 30.27 -10.38 40.36
N ILE A 231 29.49 -9.49 39.75
CA ILE A 231 29.82 -8.84 38.46
C ILE A 231 29.87 -7.31 38.56
N ALA A 232 29.15 -6.72 39.50
CA ALA A 232 29.17 -5.29 39.78
C ALA A 232 28.77 -5.03 41.23
N MET A 233 29.19 -3.89 41.78
CA MET A 233 28.83 -3.48 43.14
C MET A 233 28.55 -2.00 43.17
N ALA A 234 27.39 -1.61 43.69
CA ALA A 234 27.14 -0.25 44.14
C ALA A 234 27.45 -0.20 45.64
N TYR A 235 28.42 0.62 46.01
CA TYR A 235 28.83 0.79 47.40
C TYR A 235 28.91 2.28 47.73
N ALA A 236 28.30 2.64 48.85
CA ALA A 236 28.46 3.94 49.47
C ALA A 236 28.36 3.77 50.98
N ARG A 237 29.10 4.60 51.71
CA ARG A 237 29.13 4.60 53.18
C ARG A 237 28.87 6.01 53.68
N GLN A 238 27.98 6.13 54.65
CA GLN A 238 27.75 7.37 55.38
C GLN A 238 27.61 7.02 56.86
N ALA A 239 28.04 7.94 57.73
CA ALA A 239 27.96 7.75 59.18
C ALA A 239 26.53 7.86 59.72
N ALA A 240 25.69 8.69 59.10
CA ALA A 240 24.26 8.83 59.39
C ALA A 240 23.55 9.53 58.23
N GLY A 241 22.26 9.21 58.03
CA GLY A 241 21.40 9.86 57.04
C GLY A 241 21.13 9.02 55.79
N SER A 242 20.78 9.70 54.70
CA SER A 242 20.45 9.05 53.42
C SER A 242 21.68 8.83 52.55
N VAL A 243 21.89 7.59 52.13
CA VAL A 243 22.94 7.21 51.19
C VAL A 243 22.35 6.68 49.89
N ASN A 244 22.89 7.18 48.77
CA ASN A 244 22.57 6.70 47.42
C ASN A 244 23.80 6.03 46.81
N SER A 245 23.60 4.91 46.15
CA SER A 245 24.62 4.29 45.30
C SER A 245 23.99 3.74 44.03
N SER A 246 24.78 3.71 42.96
CA SER A 246 24.34 3.19 41.68
C SER A 246 25.50 2.54 40.94
N ASN A 247 25.20 1.52 40.15
CA ASN A 247 26.16 0.95 39.22
C ASN A 247 25.41 0.34 38.02
N GLY A 248 26.15 -0.08 37.00
CA GLY A 248 25.61 -0.76 35.85
C GLY A 248 26.68 -1.53 35.10
N VAL A 249 26.24 -2.49 34.28
CA VAL A 249 27.13 -3.35 33.52
C VAL A 249 26.45 -3.81 32.23
N SER A 250 27.22 -3.92 31.15
CA SER A 250 26.80 -4.55 29.91
C SER A 250 27.38 -5.96 29.84
N LEU A 251 26.55 -6.97 29.64
CA LEU A 251 26.95 -8.37 29.68
C LEU A 251 26.41 -9.12 28.47
N LEU A 252 27.28 -9.91 27.85
CA LEU A 252 26.84 -10.97 26.95
C LEU A 252 26.26 -12.11 27.80
N LEU A 253 24.97 -12.38 27.61
CA LEU A 253 24.25 -13.49 28.25
C LEU A 253 23.77 -14.47 27.19
N GLU A 254 23.55 -15.71 27.61
CA GLU A 254 23.03 -16.83 26.81
C GLU A 254 22.18 -17.74 27.69
#